data_AF-A0A382XCE1-F1
#
_entry.id   AF-A0A382XCE1-F1
#
_cell.length_a   1.000
_cell.length_b   1.000
_cell.length_c   1.000
_cell.angle_alpha   90.00
_cell.angle_beta   90.00
_cell.angle_gamma   90.00
#
_symmetry.space_group_name_H-M   'P 1'
#
loop_
_entity.id
_entity.type
_entity.pdbx_description
1 polymer ?
#
loop_
_entity_poly.entity_id
_entity_poly.type
_entity_poly.pdbx_seq_one_letter_code
_entity_poly.pdbx_strand_id
1 'polypeptide(L)'
;MNRPTPIAFTFLLFTLLILWNQQTPADTLWPTYRRDQTRNGISPLRGGMSEAPKVLWSVDLGGRQTTAERIQFSDLDGDGVEELLRVGPNYIACELLLGQEQWRTDNLPNPKITGIYDFNWQERQAILVESNDFRQIRSMVIDGHSGQAFELYQRQSVFGYRYRMANFLRDESGQQLMAVWDGWGNPG
;
A
#
# COMPACT_ATOMS: atom_id res chain seq x y z
N MET A 1 24.14 -49.67 51.84
CA MET A 1 24.31 -48.43 52.62
C MET A 1 23.59 -47.33 51.86
N ASN A 2 22.30 -47.11 52.14
CA ASN A 2 21.43 -46.19 51.41
C ASN A 2 21.52 -44.81 52.04
N ARG A 3 21.99 -43.80 51.29
CA ARG A 3 21.92 -42.40 51.72
C ARG A 3 20.57 -41.82 51.30
N PRO A 4 19.76 -41.27 52.21
CA PRO A 4 18.53 -40.60 51.83
C PRO A 4 18.87 -39.31 51.07
N THR A 5 18.26 -39.14 49.90
CA THR A 5 18.28 -37.87 49.17
C THR A 5 17.61 -36.79 50.03
N PRO A 6 18.22 -35.60 50.21
CA PRO A 6 17.62 -34.54 51.01
C PRO A 6 16.41 -33.97 50.25
N ILE A 7 15.24 -34.11 50.86
CA ILE A 7 13.91 -33.65 50.38
C ILE A 7 13.93 -32.16 49.97
N ALA A 8 14.84 -31.36 50.53
CA ALA A 8 15.03 -29.95 50.19
C ALA A 8 15.49 -29.71 48.74
N PHE A 9 16.25 -30.62 48.13
CA PHE A 9 16.77 -30.44 46.76
C PHE A 9 15.70 -30.70 45.69
N THR A 10 14.72 -31.57 46.01
CA THR A 10 13.60 -31.89 45.11
C THR A 10 12.58 -30.75 45.05
N PHE A 11 12.36 -30.04 46.15
CA PHE A 11 11.44 -28.90 46.19
C PHE A 11 11.96 -27.69 45.39
N LEU A 12 13.26 -27.40 45.46
CA LEU A 12 13.85 -26.24 44.76
C LEU A 12 13.84 -26.40 43.23
N LEU A 13 14.04 -27.63 42.73
CA LEU A 13 13.95 -27.95 41.30
C LEU A 13 12.50 -27.85 40.79
N PHE A 14 11.53 -28.23 41.62
CA PHE A 14 10.10 -28.17 41.26
C PHE A 14 9.60 -26.72 41.18
N THR A 15 10.05 -25.82 42.06
CA THR A 15 9.70 -24.39 42.00
C THR A 15 10.34 -23.66 40.82
N LEU A 16 11.55 -24.06 40.39
CA LEU A 16 12.21 -23.46 39.22
C LEU A 16 11.54 -23.87 37.89
N LEU A 17 10.96 -25.08 37.81
CA LEU A 17 10.19 -25.55 36.66
C LEU A 17 8.82 -24.86 36.51
N ILE A 18 8.17 -24.49 37.63
CA ILE A 18 6.88 -23.80 37.61
C ILE A 18 7.02 -22.33 37.15
N LEU A 19 8.16 -21.69 37.45
CA LEU A 19 8.44 -20.32 37.00
C LEU A 19 8.83 -20.23 35.52
N TRP A 20 9.36 -21.29 34.92
CA TRP A 20 9.69 -21.32 33.49
C TRP A 20 8.46 -21.52 32.58
N ASN A 21 7.37 -22.07 33.11
CA ASN A 21 6.15 -22.38 32.38
C ASN A 21 5.05 -21.32 32.50
N GLN A 22 5.41 -20.06 32.78
CA GLN A 22 4.50 -18.93 32.59
C GLN A 22 4.39 -18.64 31.09
N GLN A 23 3.76 -19.55 30.36
CA GLN A 23 3.42 -19.37 28.96
C GLN A 23 2.37 -18.27 28.90
N THR A 24 2.65 -17.18 28.19
CA THR A 24 1.71 -16.08 28.01
C THR A 24 0.37 -16.65 27.56
N PRO A 25 -0.76 -16.35 28.24
CA PRO A 25 -2.05 -16.91 27.87
C PRO A 25 -2.29 -16.71 26.37
N ALA A 26 -2.67 -17.76 25.64
CA ALA A 26 -2.85 -17.71 24.19
C ALA A 26 -3.73 -16.52 23.75
N ASP A 27 -4.68 -16.15 24.60
CA ASP A 27 -5.60 -15.03 24.39
C ASP A 27 -4.92 -13.66 24.29
N THR A 28 -3.75 -13.47 24.89
CA THR A 28 -2.98 -12.21 24.81
C THR A 28 -2.04 -12.13 23.61
N LEU A 29 -1.86 -13.24 22.89
CA LEU A 29 -1.00 -13.31 21.71
C LEU A 29 -1.78 -12.88 20.46
N TRP A 30 -1.02 -12.50 19.42
CA TRP A 30 -1.55 -12.23 18.08
C TRP A 30 -0.94 -13.19 17.04
N PRO A 31 -1.19 -14.51 17.18
CA PRO A 31 -0.45 -15.52 16.42
C PRO A 31 -0.87 -15.63 14.96
N THR A 32 -2.05 -15.09 14.59
CA THR A 32 -2.61 -15.21 13.25
C THR A 32 -3.12 -13.87 12.73
N TYR A 33 -3.38 -13.80 11.42
CA TYR A 33 -4.01 -12.63 10.81
C TYR A 33 -5.37 -12.35 11.46
N ARG A 34 -5.52 -11.14 12.02
CA ARG A 34 -6.65 -10.70 12.88
C ARG A 34 -6.86 -11.54 14.14
N ARG A 35 -5.76 -11.96 14.78
CA ARG A 35 -5.66 -12.62 16.10
C ARG A 35 -6.14 -14.06 16.12
N ASP A 36 -7.38 -14.31 15.73
CA ASP A 36 -8.06 -15.61 15.87
C ASP A 36 -8.79 -16.07 14.60
N GLN A 37 -9.33 -17.30 14.63
CA GLN A 37 -10.06 -17.89 13.50
C GLN A 37 -11.35 -17.13 13.14
N THR A 38 -11.94 -16.39 14.08
CA THR A 38 -13.10 -15.53 13.83
C THR A 38 -12.72 -14.21 13.16
N ARG A 39 -11.41 -13.90 13.10
CA ARG A 39 -10.83 -12.73 12.43
C ARG A 39 -11.42 -11.40 12.93
N ASN A 40 -11.77 -11.34 14.21
CA ASN A 40 -12.42 -10.16 14.80
C ASN A 40 -11.46 -8.96 14.97
N GLY A 41 -10.15 -9.20 15.07
CA GLY A 41 -9.15 -8.15 15.28
C GLY A 41 -9.27 -7.41 16.62
N ILE A 42 -9.86 -8.02 17.64
CA ILE A 42 -10.04 -7.41 18.97
C ILE A 42 -8.91 -7.86 19.89
N SER A 43 -8.19 -6.93 20.52
CA SER A 43 -7.24 -7.22 21.60
C SER A 43 -7.96 -7.25 22.96
N PRO A 44 -7.64 -8.18 23.88
CA PRO A 44 -8.15 -8.13 25.25
C PRO A 44 -7.43 -7.09 26.11
N LEU A 45 -6.32 -6.51 25.61
CA LEU A 45 -5.61 -5.45 26.30
C LEU A 45 -6.52 -4.23 26.43
N ARG A 46 -6.66 -3.72 27.65
CA ARG A 46 -7.41 -2.51 27.92
C ARG A 46 -6.58 -1.30 27.50
N GLY A 47 -7.19 -0.40 26.72
CA GLY A 47 -6.60 0.90 26.40
C GLY A 47 -6.57 1.84 27.60
N GLY A 48 -6.26 3.13 27.36
CA GLY A 48 -6.18 4.14 28.41
C GLY A 48 -4.79 4.24 29.03
N MET A 49 -3.74 4.26 28.20
CA MET A 49 -2.37 4.45 28.67
C MET A 49 -2.24 5.83 29.35
N SER A 50 -1.67 5.86 30.55
CA SER A 50 -1.39 7.09 31.30
C SER A 50 -0.29 7.94 30.67
N GLU A 51 0.56 7.31 29.87
CA GLU A 51 1.64 7.95 29.12
C GLU A 51 1.46 7.71 27.62
N ALA A 52 1.93 8.65 26.82
CA ALA A 52 1.99 8.48 25.38
C ALA A 52 2.99 7.35 25.03
N PRO A 53 2.61 6.40 24.16
CA PRO A 53 3.50 5.34 23.72
C PRO A 53 4.75 5.90 23.04
N LYS A 54 5.89 5.23 23.22
CA LYS A 54 7.19 5.57 22.64
C LYS A 54 7.71 4.43 21.78
N VAL A 55 8.55 4.73 20.80
CA VAL A 55 9.22 3.72 19.98
C VAL A 55 10.22 2.96 20.86
N LEU A 56 9.96 1.68 21.12
CA LEU A 56 10.88 0.82 21.89
C LEU A 56 11.98 0.23 21.01
N TRP A 57 11.66 -0.12 19.78
CA TRP A 57 12.60 -0.61 18.79
C TRP A 57 12.05 -0.39 17.38
N SER A 58 12.94 -0.40 16.40
CA SER A 58 12.63 -0.40 14.98
C SER A 58 13.64 -1.29 14.27
N VAL A 59 13.20 -2.02 13.26
CA VAL A 59 14.07 -2.80 12.39
C VAL A 59 13.86 -2.35 10.95
N ASP A 60 14.96 -2.11 10.24
CA ASP A 60 14.92 -1.93 8.80
C ASP A 60 14.68 -3.30 8.16
N LEU A 61 13.58 -3.43 7.41
CA LEU A 61 13.26 -4.67 6.69
C LEU A 61 14.07 -4.82 5.39
N GLY A 62 14.95 -3.87 5.10
CA GLY A 62 15.63 -3.76 3.82
C GLY A 62 14.65 -3.37 2.71
N GLY A 63 15.14 -3.44 1.47
CA GLY A 63 14.38 -2.98 0.32
C GLY A 63 14.60 -1.50 0.05
N ARG A 64 15.87 -1.09 -0.08
CA ARG A 64 16.18 0.09 -0.91
C ARG A 64 15.60 -0.22 -2.27
N GLN A 65 14.38 0.29 -2.53
CA GLN A 65 13.81 0.28 -3.86
C GLN A 65 14.70 1.22 -4.67
N THR A 66 15.77 0.67 -5.23
CA THR A 66 16.26 1.16 -6.51
C THR A 66 15.13 0.82 -7.48
N THR A 67 14.05 1.59 -7.43
CA THR A 67 13.02 1.55 -8.45
C THR A 67 13.74 2.02 -9.68
N ALA A 68 14.26 1.07 -10.46
CA ALA A 68 14.76 1.36 -11.78
C ALA A 68 13.64 2.14 -12.46
N GLU A 69 13.99 3.29 -13.03
CA GLU A 69 13.03 4.11 -13.72
C GLU A 69 12.30 3.24 -14.74
N ARG A 70 10.97 3.25 -14.66
CA ARG A 70 10.16 2.48 -15.60
C ARG A 70 9.89 3.37 -16.79
N ILE A 71 10.15 2.83 -17.98
CA ILE A 71 9.91 3.53 -19.24
C ILE A 71 8.67 2.93 -19.91
N GLN A 72 7.80 3.80 -20.41
CA GLN A 72 6.64 3.46 -21.24
C GLN A 72 6.56 4.45 -22.40
N PHE A 73 6.03 4.03 -23.54
CA PHE A 73 5.78 4.89 -24.70
C PHE A 73 4.27 5.08 -24.89
N SER A 74 3.85 6.29 -25.26
CA SER A 74 2.45 6.63 -25.57
C SER A 74 2.40 7.96 -26.31
N ASP A 75 1.53 8.07 -27.31
CA ASP A 75 1.17 9.33 -27.95
C ASP A 75 0.17 10.08 -27.04
N LEU A 76 0.69 11.02 -26.24
CA LEU A 76 -0.05 11.69 -25.19
C LEU A 76 -0.74 12.97 -25.65
N ASP A 77 -0.17 13.65 -26.65
CA ASP A 77 -0.72 14.89 -27.18
C ASP A 77 -1.54 14.72 -28.46
N GLY A 78 -1.53 13.52 -29.05
CA GLY A 78 -2.36 13.15 -30.19
C GLY A 78 -1.76 13.54 -31.54
N ASP A 79 -0.47 13.89 -31.60
CA ASP A 79 0.19 14.30 -32.84
C ASP A 79 0.62 13.12 -33.75
N GLY A 80 0.44 11.89 -33.26
CA GLY A 80 0.81 10.65 -33.96
C GLY A 80 2.25 10.19 -33.72
N VAL A 81 3.02 10.90 -32.89
CA VAL A 81 4.35 10.52 -32.42
C VAL A 81 4.24 10.04 -30.97
N GLU A 82 4.98 9.01 -30.61
CA GLU A 82 4.98 8.54 -29.21
C GLU A 82 5.97 9.35 -28.35
N GLU A 83 5.53 9.77 -27.17
CA GLU A 83 6.38 10.28 -26.11
C GLU A 83 6.92 9.16 -25.22
N LEU A 84 8.05 9.44 -24.57
CA LEU A 84 8.64 8.61 -23.53
C LEU A 84 8.14 9.07 -22.16
N LEU A 85 7.42 8.19 -21.45
CA LEU A 85 7.07 8.34 -20.05
C LEU A 85 8.11 7.67 -19.15
N ARG A 86 8.73 8.45 -18.27
CA ARG A 86 9.68 7.97 -17.26
C ARG A 86 9.05 8.06 -15.87
N VAL A 87 8.89 6.90 -15.23
CA VAL A 87 8.35 6.78 -13.87
C VAL A 87 9.49 6.51 -12.90
N GLY A 88 9.83 7.52 -12.10
CA GLY A 88 10.83 7.43 -11.05
C GLY A 88 10.23 7.11 -9.68
N PRO A 89 11.03 7.13 -8.61
CA PRO A 89 10.58 6.79 -7.26
C PRO A 89 9.63 7.82 -6.63
N ASN A 90 9.65 9.07 -7.10
CA ASN A 90 8.82 10.15 -6.57
C ASN A 90 8.28 11.10 -7.67
N TYR A 91 8.33 10.68 -8.94
CA TYR A 91 8.00 11.53 -10.06
C TYR A 91 7.53 10.73 -11.29
N ILE A 92 6.81 11.41 -12.19
CA ILE A 92 6.58 10.98 -13.58
C ILE A 92 7.01 12.13 -14.49
N ALA A 93 7.78 11.83 -15.53
CA ALA A 93 8.19 12.79 -16.54
C ALA A 93 7.78 12.31 -17.93
N CYS A 94 7.50 13.25 -18.81
CA CYS A 94 7.27 13.03 -20.23
C CYS A 94 8.41 13.68 -21.02
N GLU A 95 8.97 12.94 -21.95
CA GLU A 95 10.09 13.35 -22.78
C GLU A 95 9.81 13.02 -24.25
N LEU A 96 10.29 13.85 -25.16
CA LEU A 96 10.39 13.46 -26.57
C LEU A 96 11.38 12.30 -26.70
N LEU A 97 11.27 11.53 -27.78
CA LEU A 97 12.17 10.39 -28.06
C LEU A 97 13.66 10.76 -28.10
N LEU A 98 13.98 12.04 -28.36
CA LEU A 98 15.34 12.58 -28.36
C LEU A 98 15.84 12.97 -26.95
N GLY A 99 15.04 12.73 -25.90
CA GLY A 99 15.39 12.98 -24.50
C GLY A 99 15.09 14.39 -24.00
N GLN A 100 14.30 15.18 -24.75
CA GLN A 100 13.88 16.51 -24.29
C GLN A 100 12.65 16.39 -23.38
N GLU A 101 12.80 16.69 -22.10
CA GLU A 101 11.70 16.78 -21.15
C GLU A 101 10.67 17.83 -21.59
N GLN A 102 9.41 17.40 -21.75
CA GLN A 102 8.26 18.27 -22.02
C GLN A 102 7.66 18.77 -20.71
N TRP A 103 7.48 17.85 -19.76
CA TRP A 103 6.99 18.17 -18.44
C TRP A 103 7.38 17.10 -17.42
N ARG A 104 7.29 17.48 -16.15
CA ARG A 104 7.54 16.60 -15.01
C ARG A 104 6.59 16.89 -13.86
N THR A 105 6.04 15.83 -13.28
CA THR A 105 5.23 15.86 -12.07
C THR A 105 6.00 15.23 -10.92
N ASP A 106 6.40 16.03 -9.94
CA ASP A 106 7.08 15.58 -8.71
C ASP A 106 6.10 15.38 -7.54
N ASN A 107 6.64 14.97 -6.38
CA ASN A 107 5.88 14.73 -5.14
C ASN A 107 4.81 13.63 -5.27
N LEU A 108 5.12 12.64 -6.10
CA LEU A 108 4.33 11.45 -6.32
C LEU A 108 5.04 10.24 -5.70
N PRO A 109 4.95 10.00 -4.38
CA PRO A 109 5.62 8.87 -3.75
C PRO A 109 5.17 7.55 -4.38
N ASN A 110 6.14 6.71 -4.75
CA ASN A 110 5.96 5.40 -5.38
C ASN A 110 4.86 5.39 -6.46
N PRO A 111 4.99 6.22 -7.51
CA PRO A 111 3.96 6.36 -8.51
C PRO A 111 3.85 5.10 -9.36
N LYS A 112 2.62 4.77 -9.73
CA LYS A 112 2.29 3.68 -10.65
C LYS A 112 1.29 4.17 -11.69
N ILE A 113 1.67 4.08 -12.96
CA ILE A 113 0.72 4.21 -14.06
C ILE A 113 -0.17 2.97 -14.07
N THR A 114 -1.47 3.19 -13.97
CA THR A 114 -2.51 2.14 -13.94
C THR A 114 -3.34 2.11 -15.21
N GLY A 115 -3.25 3.16 -16.03
CA GLY A 115 -3.79 3.20 -17.39
C GLY A 115 -3.51 4.53 -18.06
N ILE A 116 -3.70 4.56 -19.37
CA ILE A 116 -3.63 5.77 -20.19
C ILE A 116 -4.91 5.78 -21.02
N TYR A 117 -5.63 6.89 -20.98
CA TYR A 117 -7.00 6.97 -21.48
C TYR A 117 -7.27 8.34 -22.11
N ASP A 118 -8.03 8.35 -23.20
CA ASP A 118 -8.65 9.56 -23.72
C ASP A 118 -10.00 9.75 -23.02
N PHE A 119 -9.99 10.56 -21.95
CA PHE A 119 -11.16 10.79 -21.10
C PHE A 119 -12.21 11.69 -21.75
N ASN A 120 -11.85 12.52 -22.73
CA ASN A 120 -12.75 13.53 -23.31
C ASN A 120 -12.96 13.36 -24.82
N TRP A 121 -12.38 12.33 -25.43
CA TRP A 121 -12.43 12.05 -26.87
C TRP A 121 -11.89 13.19 -27.72
N GLN A 122 -10.79 13.78 -27.27
CA GLN A 122 -10.12 14.85 -28.00
C GLN A 122 -8.75 14.42 -28.53
N GLU A 123 -8.52 13.10 -28.67
CA GLU A 123 -7.25 12.49 -29.11
C GLU A 123 -6.06 12.80 -28.17
N ARG A 124 -6.32 13.48 -27.05
CA ARG A 124 -5.37 13.79 -26.00
C ARG A 124 -5.51 12.80 -24.86
N GLN A 125 -4.42 12.12 -24.53
CA GLN A 125 -4.44 11.10 -23.50
C GLN A 125 -4.15 11.71 -22.12
N ALA A 126 -4.75 11.11 -21.10
CA ALA A 126 -4.42 11.38 -19.72
C ALA A 126 -4.03 10.09 -19.00
N ILE A 127 -3.14 10.23 -18.03
CA ILE A 127 -2.46 9.13 -17.36
C ILE A 127 -3.15 8.91 -16.02
N LEU A 128 -3.74 7.73 -15.82
CA LEU A 128 -4.31 7.33 -14.53
C LEU A 128 -3.19 6.80 -13.63
N VAL A 129 -2.92 7.50 -12.53
CA VAL A 129 -1.80 7.24 -11.63
C VAL A 129 -2.29 6.91 -10.22
N GLU A 130 -1.66 5.93 -9.60
CA GLU A 130 -1.71 5.70 -8.15
C GLU A 130 -0.38 6.12 -7.52
N SER A 131 -0.43 7.00 -6.53
CA SER A 131 0.73 7.38 -5.71
C SER A 131 0.51 6.90 -4.28
N ASN A 132 1.51 6.22 -3.72
CA ASN A 132 1.42 5.52 -2.44
C ASN A 132 2.58 5.91 -1.51
N ASP A 133 2.28 6.56 -0.40
CA ASP A 133 3.25 6.89 0.66
C ASP A 133 3.30 5.85 1.79
N PHE A 134 2.71 4.68 1.55
CA PHE A 134 2.47 3.57 2.49
C PHE A 134 1.48 3.87 3.62
N ARG A 135 0.96 5.09 3.71
CA ARG A 135 -0.12 5.47 4.65
C ARG A 135 -1.44 5.64 3.90
N GLN A 136 -1.38 6.22 2.72
CA GLN A 136 -2.49 6.52 1.84
C GLN A 136 -2.12 6.25 0.38
N ILE A 137 -3.13 5.91 -0.41
CA ILE A 137 -3.03 5.83 -1.87
C ILE A 137 -3.89 6.93 -2.46
N ARG A 138 -3.26 7.83 -3.22
CA ARG A 138 -3.94 8.85 -4.02
C ARG A 138 -4.09 8.35 -5.44
N SER A 139 -5.31 8.34 -5.94
CA SER A 139 -5.63 8.06 -7.33
C SER A 139 -5.87 9.40 -8.04
N MET A 140 -5.14 9.64 -9.12
CA MET A 140 -5.13 10.91 -9.83
C MET A 140 -5.05 10.69 -11.33
N VAL A 141 -5.44 11.71 -12.08
CA VAL A 141 -5.20 11.80 -13.52
C VAL A 141 -4.13 12.87 -13.74
N ILE A 142 -3.13 12.55 -14.55
CA ILE A 142 -2.16 13.52 -15.04
C ILE A 142 -2.49 13.78 -16.50
N ASP A 143 -2.70 15.04 -16.85
CA ASP A 143 -2.89 15.45 -18.22
C ASP A 143 -1.61 15.19 -19.05
N GLY A 144 -1.74 14.47 -20.17
CA GLY A 144 -0.59 13.97 -20.93
C GLY A 144 0.24 15.06 -21.64
N HIS A 145 -0.33 16.23 -21.90
CA HIS A 145 0.35 17.32 -22.59
C HIS A 145 1.01 18.33 -21.64
N SER A 146 0.36 18.67 -20.52
CA SER A 146 0.83 19.67 -19.56
C SER A 146 1.53 19.09 -18.33
N GLY A 147 1.31 17.81 -18.02
CA GLY A 147 1.73 17.22 -16.76
C GLY A 147 0.91 17.69 -15.56
N GLN A 148 -0.20 18.41 -15.76
CA GLN A 148 -1.02 18.87 -14.65
C GLN A 148 -1.74 17.68 -14.00
N ALA A 149 -1.56 17.50 -12.69
CA ALA A 149 -2.19 16.44 -11.92
C ALA A 149 -3.50 16.89 -11.26
N PHE A 150 -4.52 16.06 -11.38
CA PHE A 150 -5.84 16.23 -10.77
C PHE A 150 -6.15 15.02 -9.88
N GLU A 151 -6.30 15.25 -8.58
CA GLU A 151 -6.70 14.18 -7.66
C GLU A 151 -8.15 13.80 -7.91
N LEU A 152 -8.41 12.48 -8.01
CA LEU A 152 -9.76 11.94 -8.13
C LEU A 152 -10.31 11.54 -6.77
N TYR A 153 -9.52 10.76 -6.03
CA TYR A 153 -9.86 10.31 -4.67
C TYR A 153 -8.63 9.76 -3.95
N GLN A 154 -8.74 9.71 -2.63
CA GLN A 154 -7.75 9.13 -1.73
C GLN A 154 -8.32 7.94 -0.98
N ARG A 155 -7.45 6.96 -0.66
CA ARG A 155 -7.79 5.76 0.09
C ARG A 155 -6.80 5.55 1.21
N GLN A 156 -7.32 5.29 2.40
CA GLN A 156 -6.55 4.90 3.58
C GLN A 156 -7.17 3.65 4.18
N SER A 157 -6.37 2.60 4.40
CA SER A 157 -6.81 1.35 5.03
C SER A 157 -8.05 0.70 4.37
N VAL A 158 -8.19 0.82 3.04
CA VAL A 158 -9.30 0.24 2.27
C VAL A 158 -8.98 -1.22 1.91
N PHE A 159 -9.93 -2.12 2.14
CA PHE A 159 -9.90 -3.51 1.69
C PHE A 159 -10.91 -3.72 0.55
N GLY A 160 -10.56 -4.53 -0.46
CA GLY A 160 -11.47 -4.86 -1.55
C GLY A 160 -11.80 -3.68 -2.47
N TYR A 161 -10.79 -3.19 -3.20
CA TYR A 161 -10.94 -2.10 -4.17
C TYR A 161 -10.93 -2.63 -5.59
N ARG A 162 -11.85 -2.11 -6.41
CA ARG A 162 -11.87 -2.32 -7.86
C ARG A 162 -12.21 -1.02 -8.55
N TYR A 163 -11.64 -0.82 -9.74
CA TYR A 163 -12.10 0.23 -10.64
C TYR A 163 -12.32 -0.34 -12.03
N ARG A 164 -13.14 0.36 -12.81
CA ARG A 164 -13.37 0.06 -14.22
C ARG A 164 -13.44 1.37 -15.00
N MET A 165 -12.83 1.36 -16.18
CA MET A 165 -12.95 2.40 -17.19
C MET A 165 -13.87 1.92 -18.30
N ALA A 166 -14.87 2.72 -18.65
CA ALA A 166 -15.77 2.47 -19.80
C ALA A 166 -16.67 3.68 -20.05
N ASN A 167 -17.42 3.64 -21.15
CA ASN A 167 -18.53 4.56 -21.42
C ASN A 167 -19.81 4.03 -20.74
N PHE A 168 -19.95 4.31 -19.45
CA PHE A 168 -21.12 3.89 -18.67
C PHE A 168 -22.35 4.73 -18.97
N LEU A 169 -22.16 6.03 -19.17
CA LEU A 169 -23.23 6.99 -19.45
C LEU A 169 -23.30 7.22 -20.95
N ARG A 170 -24.46 6.90 -21.57
CA ARG A 170 -24.62 6.91 -23.04
C ARG A 170 -24.53 8.30 -23.65
N ASP A 171 -24.97 9.31 -22.91
CA ASP A 171 -25.10 10.67 -23.41
C ASP A 171 -23.93 11.57 -22.97
N GLU A 172 -22.95 11.00 -22.26
CA GLU A 172 -21.73 11.69 -21.85
C GLU A 172 -20.58 11.29 -22.77
N SER A 173 -19.94 12.30 -23.38
CA SER A 173 -18.73 12.09 -24.16
C SER A 173 -17.59 11.61 -23.28
N GLY A 174 -16.74 10.72 -23.83
CA GLY A 174 -15.51 10.33 -23.18
C GLY A 174 -15.64 9.14 -22.21
N GLN A 175 -14.51 8.62 -21.74
CA GLN A 175 -14.47 7.48 -20.83
C GLN A 175 -14.76 7.91 -19.39
N GLN A 176 -15.56 7.13 -18.66
CA GLN A 176 -15.84 7.37 -17.25
C GLN A 176 -15.16 6.34 -16.35
N LEU A 177 -14.69 6.81 -15.20
CA LEU A 177 -14.14 5.99 -14.14
C LEU A 177 -15.22 5.64 -13.12
N MET A 178 -15.41 4.34 -12.89
CA MET A 178 -16.19 3.83 -11.76
C MET A 178 -15.25 3.15 -10.77
N ALA A 179 -15.23 3.63 -9.52
CA ALA A 179 -14.48 3.02 -8.42
C ALA A 179 -15.46 2.47 -7.38
N VAL A 180 -15.21 1.25 -6.90
CA VAL A 180 -16.06 0.56 -5.93
C VAL A 180 -15.21 -0.01 -4.80
N TRP A 181 -15.74 0.06 -3.59
CA TRP A 181 -15.19 -0.56 -2.39
C TRP A 181 -16.23 -1.51 -1.80
N ASP A 182 -15.90 -2.79 -1.70
CA ASP A 182 -16.83 -3.80 -1.17
C ASP A 182 -16.53 -4.16 0.30
N GLY A 183 -15.37 -3.78 0.84
CA GLY A 183 -14.95 -4.04 2.23
C GLY A 183 -14.78 -5.52 2.58
N TRP A 184 -15.11 -6.42 1.65
CA TRP A 184 -15.26 -7.86 1.83
C TRP A 184 -14.90 -8.57 0.52
N GLY A 185 -13.62 -8.55 0.18
CA GLY A 185 -13.12 -9.40 -0.88
C GLY A 185 -13.15 -10.87 -0.41
N ASN A 186 -14.00 -11.70 -1.00
CA ASN A 186 -13.69 -13.13 -1.06
C ASN A 186 -12.32 -13.25 -1.77
N PRO A 187 -11.31 -13.89 -1.17
CA PRO A 187 -10.06 -14.15 -1.87
C PRO A 187 -10.40 -15.02 -3.07
N GLY A 188 -10.16 -14.49 -4.27
CA GLY A 188 -10.15 -15.29 -5.49
C GLY A 188 -9.05 -16.34 -5.43
#